data_AF-A0A7J7IFK1-F1
#
_entry.id   AF-A0A7J7IFK1-F1
#
_cell.length_a   1.000
_cell.length_b   1.000
_cell.length_c   1.000
_cell.angle_alpha   90.00
_cell.angle_beta   90.00
_cell.angle_gamma   90.00
#
_symmetry.space_group_name_H-M   'P 1'
#
loop_
_entity.id
_entity.type
_entity.pdbx_description
1 polymer ?
#
loop_
_entity_poly.entity_id
_entity_poly.type
_entity_poly.pdbx_seq_one_letter_code
_entity_poly.pdbx_strand_id
1 'polypeptide(L)'
;MRRIRPPPPRLCDGALLADLDLERHGERVQAWLDLLYAPRAFQTPQALQQKRAQDIAMEKNLFWRSRRARYARPKSVMAAANLLQEDLRLSEACRVRWIRKQRRGRKGRSVPPDPLVGSGTGREATASRRLDLLQTLSQSGFFYRTKMDWLEVGLLLCQAARSMFLLILKRKHFSFLYLDYNFQLQPVRTLTTKERKQARFGNAFHLIRELVRMVKLLVDVHLRYRAGLGADTLQLADSIMYIWSHLGQVTGLYRYKYRIMRQIRAAKDLKHLVYQQFGWSGPRQSTLATSVAAVAAPTTRTSPTT
;
A
#
# COMPACT_ATOMS: atom_id res chain seq x y z
N MET A 1 -71.30 -12.83 46.06
CA MET A 1 -70.39 -11.72 46.39
C MET A 1 -69.10 -11.85 45.58
N ARG A 2 -68.92 -11.06 44.52
CA ARG A 2 -67.70 -11.04 43.70
C ARG A 2 -66.61 -10.29 44.46
N ARG A 3 -65.51 -10.96 44.82
CA ARG A 3 -64.32 -10.32 45.42
C ARG A 3 -63.67 -9.41 44.39
N ILE A 4 -63.80 -8.11 44.60
CA ILE A 4 -63.08 -7.07 43.85
C ILE A 4 -61.60 -7.24 44.21
N ARG A 5 -60.75 -7.57 43.23
CA ARG A 5 -59.29 -7.52 43.43
C ARG A 5 -58.87 -6.06 43.61
N PRO A 6 -58.01 -5.72 44.58
CA PRO A 6 -57.49 -4.36 44.68
C PRO A 6 -56.69 -4.02 43.41
N PRO A 7 -56.69 -2.74 42.97
CA PRO A 7 -55.88 -2.32 41.85
C PRO A 7 -54.39 -2.55 42.15
N PRO A 8 -53.55 -2.81 41.14
CA PRO A 8 -52.11 -2.93 41.35
C PRO A 8 -51.58 -1.64 42.01
N PRO A 9 -50.58 -1.74 42.89
CA PRO A 9 -50.01 -0.57 43.54
C PRO A 9 -49.58 0.43 42.47
N ARG A 10 -50.06 1.66 42.60
CA ARG A 10 -49.56 2.78 41.80
C ARG A 10 -48.05 2.83 42.03
N LEU A 11 -47.26 2.64 40.98
CA LEU A 11 -45.82 2.92 41.01
C LEU A 11 -45.68 4.32 41.59
N CYS A 12 -45.19 4.40 42.82
CA CYS A 12 -44.86 5.67 43.46
C CYS A 12 -43.92 6.43 42.53
N ASP A 13 -43.98 7.76 42.59
CA ASP A 13 -43.11 8.72 41.89
C ASP A 13 -41.63 8.59 42.33
N GLY A 14 -41.07 7.38 42.32
CA GLY A 14 -39.66 7.10 42.42
C GLY A 14 -39.07 7.16 41.03
N ALA A 15 -38.10 8.06 40.82
CA ALA A 15 -37.40 8.17 39.55
C ALA A 15 -36.94 6.78 39.09
N LEU A 16 -37.42 6.34 37.91
CA LEU A 16 -37.17 5.02 37.30
C LEU A 16 -35.69 4.61 37.18
N LEU A 17 -34.76 5.53 37.46
CA LEU A 17 -33.31 5.40 37.32
C LEU A 17 -32.57 5.87 38.60
N ALA A 18 -33.23 5.95 39.75
CA ALA A 18 -32.60 6.40 41.00
C ALA A 18 -31.40 5.52 41.43
N ASP A 19 -31.38 4.25 41.00
CA ASP A 19 -30.32 3.28 41.29
C ASP A 19 -29.11 3.41 40.34
N LEU A 20 -29.22 4.22 39.28
CA LEU A 20 -28.17 4.42 38.29
C LEU A 20 -27.24 5.56 38.71
N ASP A 21 -26.16 5.18 39.38
CA ASP A 21 -25.10 6.09 39.80
C ASP A 21 -24.25 6.53 38.59
N LEU A 22 -24.66 7.65 37.97
CA LEU A 22 -24.00 8.27 36.82
C LEU A 22 -22.56 8.68 37.11
N GLU A 23 -22.21 8.96 38.36
CA GLU A 23 -20.86 9.36 38.76
C GLU A 23 -19.90 8.16 38.78
N ARG A 24 -20.35 6.98 39.25
CA ARG A 24 -19.58 5.72 39.18
C ARG A 24 -19.26 5.27 37.76
N HIS A 25 -20.06 5.68 36.79
CA HIS A 25 -19.86 5.37 35.37
C HIS A 25 -19.37 6.56 34.55
N GLY A 26 -19.05 7.70 35.18
CA GLY A 26 -18.71 8.96 34.50
C GLY A 26 -17.59 8.81 33.47
N GLU A 27 -16.51 8.10 33.79
CA GLU A 27 -15.40 7.86 32.85
C GLU A 27 -15.82 7.04 31.62
N ARG A 28 -16.69 6.04 31.81
CA ARG A 28 -17.21 5.22 30.71
C ARG A 28 -18.18 6.03 29.86
N VAL A 29 -19.08 6.78 30.50
CA VAL A 29 -20.04 7.65 29.81
C VAL A 29 -19.29 8.70 28.98
N GLN A 30 -18.24 9.31 29.53
CA GLN A 30 -17.39 10.25 28.80
C GLN A 30 -16.72 9.60 27.59
N ALA A 31 -16.14 8.40 27.75
CA ALA A 31 -15.55 7.66 26.64
C ALA A 31 -16.59 7.30 25.56
N TRP A 32 -17.81 6.95 25.95
CA TRP A 32 -18.92 6.70 25.02
C TRP A 32 -19.33 7.97 24.27
N LEU A 33 -19.39 9.11 24.97
CA LEU A 33 -19.66 10.42 24.35
C LEU A 33 -18.54 10.80 23.36
N ASP A 34 -17.27 10.60 23.72
CA ASP A 34 -16.13 10.85 22.83
C ASP A 34 -16.17 9.96 21.57
N LEU A 35 -16.61 8.70 21.70
CA LEU A 35 -16.78 7.77 20.57
C LEU A 35 -17.89 8.20 19.60
N LEU A 36 -18.97 8.82 20.09
CA LEU A 36 -20.04 9.35 19.22
C LEU A 36 -19.50 10.41 18.24
N TYR A 37 -18.55 11.24 18.70
CA TYR A 37 -17.90 12.27 17.89
C TYR A 37 -16.62 11.81 17.19
N ALA A 38 -16.21 10.56 17.35
CA ALA A 38 -15.01 10.02 16.72
C ALA A 38 -15.15 9.87 15.19
N PRO A 39 -14.05 9.67 14.43
CA PRO A 39 -14.13 9.35 13.01
C PRO A 39 -14.94 8.08 12.74
N ARG A 40 -15.58 7.96 11.57
CA ARG A 40 -16.47 6.84 11.18
C ARG A 40 -15.98 5.43 11.49
N ALA A 41 -14.67 5.19 11.54
CA ALA A 41 -14.10 3.89 11.88
C ALA A 41 -14.35 3.48 13.35
N PHE A 42 -14.56 4.46 14.23
CA PHE A 42 -14.68 4.30 15.68
C PHE A 42 -16.10 4.56 16.22
N GLN A 43 -17.01 5.11 15.40
CA GLN A 43 -18.37 5.51 15.83
C GLN A 43 -19.35 4.35 16.08
N THR A 44 -19.19 3.23 15.37
CA THR A 44 -20.16 2.14 15.38
C THR A 44 -19.71 0.99 16.28
N PRO A 45 -20.50 0.56 17.30
CA PRO A 45 -20.02 -0.39 18.30
C PRO A 45 -19.97 -1.87 17.85
N GLN A 46 -20.69 -2.27 16.80
CA GLN A 46 -20.97 -3.69 16.54
C GLN A 46 -20.99 -4.00 15.02
N ALA A 47 -20.09 -4.90 14.60
CA ALA A 47 -20.03 -5.56 13.28
C ALA A 47 -19.69 -4.69 12.05
N LEU A 48 -18.50 -4.09 12.03
CA LEU A 48 -17.90 -3.63 10.76
C LEU A 48 -17.43 -4.83 9.93
N GLN A 49 -17.81 -4.85 8.66
CA GLN A 49 -17.26 -5.77 7.67
C GLN A 49 -15.73 -5.60 7.60
N GLN A 50 -14.98 -6.70 7.74
CA GLN A 50 -13.53 -6.69 7.56
C GLN A 50 -13.18 -6.10 6.18
N LYS A 51 -12.29 -5.11 6.17
CA LYS A 51 -11.77 -4.48 4.96
C LYS A 51 -10.37 -5.01 4.66
N ARG A 52 -9.98 -5.02 3.39
CA ARG A 52 -8.60 -5.31 3.01
C ARG A 52 -7.72 -4.15 3.47
N ALA A 53 -6.48 -4.44 3.88
CA ALA A 53 -5.54 -3.42 4.33
C ALA A 53 -5.36 -2.28 3.31
N GLN A 54 -5.27 -2.61 2.02
CA GLN A 54 -5.14 -1.64 0.92
C GLN A 54 -6.37 -0.73 0.71
N ASP A 55 -7.55 -1.10 1.24
CA ASP A 55 -8.77 -0.30 1.12
C ASP A 55 -8.88 0.73 2.27
N ILE A 56 -7.97 0.66 3.25
CA ILE A 56 -7.89 1.58 4.38
C ILE A 56 -6.99 2.76 4.00
N ALA A 57 -7.62 3.86 3.63
CA ALA A 57 -6.94 5.08 3.20
C ALA A 57 -6.50 5.94 4.41
N MET A 58 -5.31 5.65 4.95
CA MET A 58 -4.73 6.39 6.08
C MET A 58 -4.30 7.81 5.67
N GLU A 59 -3.96 7.99 4.39
CA GLU A 59 -3.46 9.23 3.82
C GLU A 59 -4.52 10.33 3.71
N LYS A 60 -5.81 9.97 3.64
CA LYS A 60 -6.90 10.94 3.42
C LYS A 60 -7.01 12.00 4.52
N ASN A 61 -6.69 11.62 5.75
CA ASN A 61 -6.70 12.56 6.87
C ASN A 61 -5.43 13.41 6.92
N LEU A 62 -4.35 13.00 6.25
CA LEU A 62 -3.10 13.75 6.22
C LEU A 62 -3.28 15.08 5.48
N PHE A 63 -4.07 15.10 4.41
CA PHE A 63 -4.37 16.31 3.63
C PHE A 63 -5.02 17.41 4.48
N TRP A 64 -6.04 17.05 5.24
CA TRP A 64 -6.79 17.99 6.08
C TRP A 64 -5.96 18.51 7.25
N ARG A 65 -5.05 17.69 7.77
CA ARG A 65 -4.09 18.12 8.79
C ARG A 65 -3.04 19.07 8.23
N SER A 66 -2.53 18.83 7.02
CA SER A 66 -1.60 19.76 6.36
C SER A 66 -2.22 21.13 6.11
N ARG A 67 -3.53 21.22 5.84
CA ARG A 67 -4.24 22.50 5.66
C ARG A 67 -4.37 23.32 6.95
N ARG A 68 -4.32 22.65 8.11
CA ARG A 68 -4.34 23.29 9.45
C ARG A 68 -2.94 23.59 9.97
N ALA A 69 -1.89 23.19 9.26
CA ALA A 69 -0.52 23.45 9.70
C ALA A 69 -0.21 24.95 9.59
N ARG A 70 0.33 25.55 10.65
CA ARG A 70 0.76 26.96 10.67
C ARG A 70 1.81 27.26 9.60
N TYR A 71 2.62 26.26 9.25
CA TYR A 71 3.62 26.33 8.18
C TYR A 71 3.61 25.04 7.37
N ALA A 72 3.46 25.17 6.06
CA ALA A 72 3.54 24.06 5.10
C ALA A 72 4.66 24.32 4.09
N ARG A 73 5.57 23.35 3.92
CA ARG A 73 6.66 23.52 2.94
C ARG A 73 6.09 23.56 1.51
N PRO A 74 6.66 24.35 0.59
CA PRO A 74 6.12 24.49 -0.77
C PRO A 74 5.89 23.17 -1.50
N LYS A 75 6.85 22.23 -1.43
CA LYS A 75 6.73 20.90 -2.04
C LYS A 75 5.60 20.05 -1.43
N SER A 76 5.35 20.20 -0.13
CA SER A 76 4.27 19.48 0.56
C SER A 76 2.89 20.05 0.21
N VAL A 77 2.79 21.37 0.01
CA VAL A 77 1.54 22.02 -0.44
C VAL A 77 1.18 21.56 -1.86
N MET A 78 2.16 21.57 -2.77
CA MET A 78 1.95 21.07 -4.14
C MET A 78 1.58 19.58 -4.15
N ALA A 79 2.25 18.77 -3.33
CA ALA A 79 1.92 17.36 -3.18
C ALA A 79 0.48 17.12 -2.68
N ALA A 80 0.01 17.91 -1.71
CA ALA A 80 -1.37 17.86 -1.23
C ALA A 80 -2.36 18.16 -2.37
N ALA A 81 -2.11 19.24 -3.13
CA ALA A 81 -2.96 19.64 -4.23
C ALA A 81 -3.04 18.57 -5.33
N ASN A 82 -1.89 18.00 -5.73
CA ASN A 82 -1.84 16.95 -6.75
C ASN A 82 -2.63 15.71 -6.34
N LEU A 83 -2.44 15.23 -5.10
CA LEU A 83 -3.11 14.04 -4.61
C LEU A 83 -4.61 14.25 -4.44
N LEU A 84 -5.04 15.43 -3.97
CA LEU A 84 -6.46 15.80 -3.92
C LEU A 84 -7.08 15.84 -5.33
N GLN A 85 -6.36 16.37 -6.32
CA GLN A 85 -6.82 16.38 -7.70
C GLN A 85 -6.99 14.95 -8.25
N GLU A 86 -6.07 14.05 -7.91
CA GLU A 86 -6.14 12.64 -8.30
C GLU A 86 -7.32 11.91 -7.63
N ASP A 87 -7.57 12.17 -6.35
CA ASP A 87 -8.72 11.62 -5.62
C ASP A 87 -10.04 12.13 -6.18
N LEU A 88 -10.14 13.42 -6.50
CA LEU A 88 -11.31 14.00 -7.16
C LEU A 88 -11.55 13.33 -8.52
N ARG A 89 -10.52 13.21 -9.37
CA ARG A 89 -10.61 12.50 -10.66
C ARG A 89 -11.09 11.06 -10.49
N LEU A 90 -10.60 10.34 -9.49
CA LEU A 90 -11.03 8.97 -9.20
C LEU A 90 -12.50 8.93 -8.74
N SER A 91 -12.91 9.85 -7.88
CA SER A 91 -14.29 9.96 -7.39
C SER A 91 -15.26 10.28 -8.52
N GLU A 92 -14.91 11.21 -9.41
CA GLU A 92 -15.69 11.57 -10.60
C GLU A 92 -15.77 10.41 -11.59
N ALA A 93 -14.64 9.73 -11.86
CA ALA A 93 -14.64 8.55 -12.72
C ALA A 93 -15.49 7.40 -12.15
N CYS A 94 -15.51 7.22 -10.82
CA CYS A 94 -16.43 6.29 -10.15
C CYS A 94 -17.89 6.73 -10.30
N ARG A 95 -18.19 8.00 -10.08
CA ARG A 95 -19.53 8.57 -10.25
C ARG A 95 -20.03 8.44 -11.70
N VAL A 96 -19.22 8.78 -12.69
CA VAL A 96 -19.56 8.64 -14.12
C VAL A 96 -19.78 7.17 -14.50
N ARG A 97 -18.94 6.24 -14.01
CA ARG A 97 -19.15 4.80 -14.21
C ARG A 97 -20.47 4.35 -13.59
N TRP A 98 -20.80 4.83 -12.40
CA TRP A 98 -22.08 4.56 -11.76
C TRP A 98 -23.24 5.14 -12.58
N ILE A 99 -23.19 6.41 -13.02
CA ILE A 99 -24.23 7.02 -13.87
C ILE A 99 -24.41 6.24 -15.18
N ARG A 100 -23.33 5.86 -15.85
CA ARG A 100 -23.39 5.05 -17.08
C ARG A 100 -24.05 3.69 -16.84
N LYS A 101 -23.74 3.06 -15.70
CA LYS A 101 -24.36 1.81 -15.28
C LYS A 101 -25.84 1.99 -14.96
N GLN A 102 -26.20 3.07 -14.27
CA GLN A 102 -27.59 3.42 -14.00
C GLN A 102 -28.35 3.69 -15.31
N ARG A 103 -27.76 4.36 -16.30
CA ARG A 103 -28.39 4.53 -17.64
C ARG A 103 -28.56 3.22 -18.40
N ARG A 104 -27.64 2.27 -18.24
CA ARG A 104 -27.77 0.91 -18.80
C ARG A 104 -28.80 0.07 -18.04
N GLY A 105 -29.00 0.31 -16.74
CA GLY A 105 -30.00 -0.35 -15.89
C GLY A 105 -31.39 0.33 -15.89
N ARG A 106 -31.48 1.61 -16.28
CA ARG A 106 -32.72 2.42 -16.35
C ARG A 106 -33.60 2.12 -17.56
N LYS A 107 -33.62 0.88 -18.05
CA LYS A 107 -34.91 0.24 -18.34
C LYS A 107 -35.46 -0.26 -16.99
N GLY A 108 -35.84 0.66 -16.10
CA GLY A 108 -36.34 0.34 -14.75
C GLY A 108 -35.83 1.28 -13.64
N ARG A 109 -36.73 2.16 -13.16
CA ARG A 109 -36.71 3.00 -11.94
C ARG A 109 -35.71 4.19 -11.81
N SER A 110 -36.31 5.38 -11.75
CA SER A 110 -35.86 6.63 -11.11
C SER A 110 -35.70 6.38 -9.59
N VAL A 111 -34.59 6.75 -8.93
CA VAL A 111 -34.26 8.06 -8.30
C VAL A 111 -32.78 7.95 -7.82
N PRO A 112 -31.94 8.99 -7.84
CA PRO A 112 -30.57 8.92 -7.30
C PRO A 112 -30.57 9.02 -5.75
N PRO A 113 -29.74 8.26 -5.01
CA PRO A 113 -29.60 8.45 -3.56
C PRO A 113 -28.68 9.64 -3.24
N ASP A 114 -29.06 10.41 -2.20
CA ASP A 114 -28.34 11.57 -1.69
C ASP A 114 -26.95 11.21 -1.09
N PRO A 115 -25.98 12.15 -1.08
CA PRO A 115 -24.60 11.85 -0.69
C PRO A 115 -24.35 11.74 0.82
N LEU A 116 -25.36 11.92 1.69
CA LEU A 116 -25.15 12.15 3.12
C LEU A 116 -25.82 11.16 4.09
N VAL A 117 -26.47 10.10 3.63
CA VAL A 117 -27.08 9.11 4.53
C VAL A 117 -26.52 7.72 4.25
N GLY A 118 -25.85 7.15 5.27
CA GLY A 118 -25.48 5.75 5.26
C GLY A 118 -26.72 4.89 5.51
N SER A 119 -27.02 3.99 4.57
CA SER A 119 -27.78 2.77 4.86
C SER A 119 -27.49 1.72 3.79
N GLY A 120 -27.35 0.46 4.25
CA GLY A 120 -27.76 -0.73 3.52
C GLY A 120 -27.03 -1.12 2.23
N THR A 121 -26.08 -2.05 2.37
CA THR A 121 -25.85 -3.20 1.49
C THR A 121 -26.59 -3.23 0.13
N GLY A 122 -26.02 -2.59 -0.88
CA GLY A 122 -26.39 -2.78 -2.29
C GLY A 122 -25.21 -3.31 -3.10
N ARG A 123 -24.79 -4.56 -2.84
CA ARG A 123 -23.82 -5.26 -3.70
C ARG A 123 -24.51 -5.74 -4.97
N GLU A 124 -24.72 -4.83 -5.91
CA GLU A 124 -25.01 -5.24 -7.28
C GLU A 124 -23.87 -4.81 -8.17
N ALA A 125 -22.80 -5.61 -8.16
CA ALA A 125 -21.81 -5.61 -9.23
C ALA A 125 -22.45 -6.24 -10.48
N THR A 126 -22.15 -5.72 -11.67
CA THR A 126 -22.54 -6.36 -12.93
C THR A 126 -22.11 -7.83 -12.89
N ALA A 127 -23.06 -8.75 -13.03
CA ALA A 127 -22.87 -10.20 -12.97
C ALA A 127 -22.12 -10.74 -14.20
N SER A 128 -20.89 -10.27 -14.41
CA SER A 128 -19.89 -11.12 -15.05
C SER A 128 -19.54 -12.19 -14.02
N ARG A 129 -19.74 -13.47 -14.37
CA ARG A 129 -19.37 -14.61 -13.54
C ARG A 129 -17.89 -14.46 -13.18
N ARG A 130 -17.61 -13.98 -11.96
CA ARG A 130 -16.24 -13.74 -11.50
C ARG A 130 -15.61 -15.10 -11.26
N LEU A 131 -15.01 -15.67 -12.29
CA LEU A 131 -14.19 -16.87 -12.15
C LEU A 131 -13.02 -16.51 -11.25
N ASP A 132 -12.96 -17.14 -10.08
CA ASP A 132 -11.81 -17.00 -9.19
C ASP A 132 -10.68 -17.85 -9.76
N LEU A 133 -9.62 -17.18 -10.24
CA LEU A 133 -8.47 -17.81 -10.85
C LEU A 133 -7.80 -18.80 -9.88
N LEU A 134 -7.66 -18.43 -8.61
CA LEU A 134 -6.99 -19.28 -7.62
C LEU A 134 -7.84 -20.51 -7.29
N GLN A 135 -9.17 -20.35 -7.21
CA GLN A 135 -10.09 -21.46 -7.05
C GLN A 135 -9.99 -22.42 -8.25
N THR A 136 -9.95 -21.88 -9.46
CA THR A 136 -9.82 -22.66 -10.70
C THR A 136 -8.48 -23.42 -10.75
N LEU A 137 -7.38 -22.77 -10.38
CA LEU A 137 -6.06 -23.42 -10.34
C LEU A 137 -5.99 -24.51 -9.28
N SER A 138 -6.59 -24.29 -8.11
CA SER A 138 -6.61 -25.29 -7.02
C SER A 138 -7.42 -26.54 -7.34
N GLN A 139 -8.36 -26.44 -8.28
CA GLN A 139 -9.14 -27.58 -8.75
C GLN A 139 -8.36 -28.46 -9.74
N SER A 140 -7.23 -27.98 -10.26
CA SER A 140 -6.40 -28.76 -11.19
C SER A 140 -5.39 -29.63 -10.44
N GLY A 141 -5.12 -30.83 -10.94
CA GLY A 141 -4.18 -31.80 -10.33
C GLY A 141 -2.70 -31.41 -10.35
N PHE A 142 -2.37 -30.22 -10.89
CA PHE A 142 -1.00 -29.71 -10.96
C PHE A 142 -0.61 -28.80 -9.80
N PHE A 143 -1.59 -28.29 -9.03
CA PHE A 143 -1.34 -27.30 -7.98
C PHE A 143 -1.70 -27.84 -6.60
N TYR A 144 -0.78 -27.64 -5.66
CA TYR A 144 -0.95 -28.02 -4.26
C TYR A 144 -1.02 -26.78 -3.37
N ARG A 145 -1.66 -26.91 -2.21
CA ARG A 145 -1.80 -25.83 -1.22
C ARG A 145 -1.00 -26.15 0.03
N THR A 146 -0.19 -25.21 0.46
CA THR A 146 0.61 -25.31 1.70
C THR A 146 0.58 -23.98 2.47
N LYS A 147 1.01 -24.01 3.73
CA LYS A 147 1.23 -22.81 4.56
C LYS A 147 2.73 -22.67 4.78
N MET A 148 3.28 -21.52 4.40
CA MET A 148 4.71 -21.20 4.48
C MET A 148 4.88 -19.78 5.02
N ASP A 149 6.08 -19.47 5.51
CA ASP A 149 6.40 -18.12 5.94
C ASP A 149 6.50 -17.16 4.74
N TRP A 150 6.13 -15.90 4.96
CA TRP A 150 6.10 -14.89 3.90
C TRP A 150 7.47 -14.68 3.26
N LEU A 151 8.54 -14.70 4.06
CA LEU A 151 9.90 -14.49 3.55
C LEU A 151 10.36 -15.67 2.69
N GLU A 152 10.07 -16.90 3.13
CA GLU A 152 10.36 -18.13 2.39
C GLU A 152 9.66 -18.13 1.02
N VAL A 153 8.37 -17.79 0.98
CA VAL A 153 7.61 -17.65 -0.27
C VAL A 153 8.22 -16.56 -1.17
N GLY A 154 8.67 -15.44 -0.59
CA GLY A 154 9.34 -14.37 -1.32
C GLY A 154 10.66 -14.80 -1.97
N LEU A 155 11.47 -15.59 -1.25
CA LEU A 155 12.72 -16.15 -1.77
C LEU A 155 12.46 -17.17 -2.89
N LEU A 156 11.50 -18.08 -2.69
CA LEU A 156 11.09 -19.05 -3.69
C LEU A 156 10.59 -18.36 -4.97
N LEU A 157 9.80 -17.29 -4.84
CA LEU A 157 9.34 -16.50 -5.98
C LEU A 157 10.51 -15.88 -6.75
N CYS A 158 11.51 -15.33 -6.06
CA CYS A 158 12.69 -14.76 -6.69
C CYS A 158 13.54 -15.83 -7.40
N GLN A 159 13.72 -17.00 -6.79
CA GLN A 159 14.45 -18.12 -7.38
C GLN A 159 13.72 -18.69 -8.60
N ALA A 160 12.40 -18.86 -8.51
CA ALA A 160 11.56 -19.30 -9.62
C ALA A 160 11.63 -18.31 -10.79
N ALA A 161 11.52 -17.00 -10.51
CA ALA A 161 11.61 -15.97 -11.54
C ALA A 161 12.99 -15.97 -12.22
N ARG A 162 14.09 -16.07 -11.46
CA ARG A 162 15.45 -16.18 -12.03
C ARG A 162 15.55 -17.41 -12.94
N SER A 163 15.02 -18.55 -12.50
CA SER A 163 15.03 -19.79 -13.29
C SER A 163 14.25 -19.62 -14.59
N MET A 164 13.07 -19.00 -14.56
CA MET A 164 12.28 -18.71 -15.76
C MET A 164 13.03 -17.80 -16.75
N PHE A 165 13.69 -16.74 -16.26
CA PHE A 165 14.48 -15.87 -17.14
C PHE A 165 15.69 -16.60 -17.73
N LEU A 166 16.41 -17.40 -16.94
CA LEU A 166 17.54 -18.18 -17.43
C LEU A 166 17.10 -19.21 -18.49
N LEU A 167 15.95 -19.85 -18.32
CA LEU A 167 15.36 -20.74 -19.32
C LEU A 167 15.03 -20.00 -20.63
N ILE A 168 14.51 -18.77 -20.55
CA ILE A 168 14.26 -17.94 -21.74
C ILE A 168 15.56 -17.60 -22.46
N LEU A 169 16.62 -17.22 -21.74
CA LEU A 169 17.93 -16.90 -22.33
C LEU A 169 18.55 -18.13 -23.00
N LYS A 170 18.50 -19.28 -22.32
CA LYS A 170 18.99 -20.56 -22.87
C LYS A 170 18.21 -21.00 -24.11
N ARG A 171 16.87 -20.94 -24.06
CA ARG A 171 16.00 -21.30 -25.19
C ARG A 171 16.21 -20.41 -26.43
N LYS A 172 16.60 -19.16 -26.22
CA LYS A 172 16.93 -18.22 -27.31
C LYS A 172 18.40 -18.25 -27.72
N HIS A 173 19.21 -19.14 -27.13
CA HIS A 173 20.65 -19.29 -27.36
C HIS A 173 21.45 -18.00 -27.09
N PHE A 174 21.06 -17.23 -26.08
CA PHE A 174 21.80 -16.04 -25.65
C PHE A 174 22.91 -16.37 -24.65
N SER A 175 23.90 -17.16 -25.07
CA SER A 175 25.05 -17.54 -24.23
C SER A 175 25.97 -16.37 -23.86
N PHE A 176 25.90 -15.28 -24.63
CA PHE A 176 26.70 -14.07 -24.44
C PHE A 176 26.09 -13.06 -23.45
N LEU A 177 24.91 -13.36 -22.88
CA LEU A 177 24.27 -12.57 -21.85
C LEU A 177 24.19 -13.37 -20.55
N TYR A 178 24.42 -12.69 -19.43
CA TYR A 178 24.16 -13.26 -18.12
C TYR A 178 23.16 -12.40 -17.35
N LEU A 179 22.33 -13.05 -16.54
CA LEU A 179 21.38 -12.41 -15.64
C LEU A 179 21.90 -12.54 -14.21
N ASP A 180 22.19 -11.41 -13.59
CA ASP A 180 22.60 -11.34 -12.18
C ASP A 180 21.43 -11.69 -11.22
N TYR A 181 21.75 -12.02 -9.96
CA TYR A 181 20.78 -12.24 -8.88
C TYR A 181 19.91 -11.00 -8.60
N ASN A 182 20.38 -9.80 -8.94
CA ASN A 182 19.60 -8.56 -8.87
C ASN A 182 18.78 -8.28 -10.13
N PHE A 183 18.61 -9.27 -11.01
CA PHE A 183 17.89 -9.19 -12.27
C PHE A 183 18.49 -8.15 -13.24
N GLN A 184 19.77 -7.86 -13.12
CA GLN A 184 20.50 -7.06 -14.11
C GLN A 184 20.98 -7.94 -15.25
N LEU A 185 20.64 -7.56 -16.48
CA LEU A 185 21.08 -8.25 -17.69
C LEU A 185 22.35 -7.56 -18.19
N GLN A 186 23.46 -8.29 -18.19
CA GLN A 186 24.76 -7.76 -18.59
C GLN A 186 25.37 -8.63 -19.69
N PRO A 187 26.10 -8.03 -20.65
CA PRO A 187 26.85 -8.78 -21.63
C PRO A 187 28.10 -9.40 -20.98
N VAL A 188 28.39 -10.66 -21.28
CA VAL A 188 29.61 -11.35 -20.79
C VAL A 188 30.85 -10.80 -21.50
N ARG A 189 30.70 -10.45 -22.78
CA ARG A 189 31.76 -9.88 -23.62
C ARG A 189 31.20 -8.80 -24.52
N THR A 190 32.09 -8.09 -25.22
CA THR A 190 31.69 -7.19 -26.29
C THR A 190 30.91 -7.96 -27.36
N LEU A 191 29.69 -7.50 -27.62
CA LEU A 191 28.76 -8.16 -28.53
C LEU A 191 29.01 -7.70 -29.96
N THR A 192 29.00 -8.65 -30.89
CA THR A 192 28.98 -8.33 -32.32
C THR A 192 27.68 -7.60 -32.68
N THR A 193 27.66 -6.92 -33.83
CA THR A 193 26.44 -6.24 -34.32
C THR A 193 25.28 -7.23 -34.53
N LYS A 194 25.58 -8.47 -34.94
CA LYS A 194 24.60 -9.56 -35.09
C LYS A 194 24.01 -9.97 -33.75
N GLU A 195 24.86 -10.23 -32.75
CA GLU A 195 24.43 -10.61 -31.39
C GLU A 195 23.62 -9.50 -30.73
N ARG A 196 24.06 -8.24 -30.88
CA ARG A 196 23.32 -7.07 -30.37
C ARG A 196 21.94 -6.97 -30.99
N LYS A 197 21.80 -7.19 -32.30
CA LYS A 197 20.49 -7.18 -32.97
C LYS A 197 19.60 -8.33 -32.48
N GLN A 198 20.16 -9.53 -32.29
CA GLN A 198 19.44 -10.70 -31.82
C GLN A 198 18.98 -10.54 -30.36
N ALA A 199 19.80 -9.94 -29.50
CA ALA A 199 19.53 -9.73 -28.08
C ALA A 199 18.60 -8.55 -27.74
N ARG A 200 17.96 -7.93 -28.74
CA ARG A 200 16.98 -6.87 -28.51
C ARG A 200 15.67 -7.45 -27.98
N PHE A 201 15.58 -7.54 -26.66
CA PHE A 201 14.32 -7.90 -26.00
C PHE A 201 13.27 -6.80 -26.12
N GLY A 202 12.02 -7.21 -26.22
CA GLY A 202 10.88 -6.29 -26.22
C GLY A 202 10.56 -5.73 -24.83
N ASN A 203 9.70 -4.71 -24.80
CA ASN A 203 9.28 -4.05 -23.56
C ASN A 203 8.67 -5.01 -22.53
N ALA A 204 7.96 -6.06 -22.96
CA ALA A 204 7.34 -7.02 -22.04
C ALA A 204 8.38 -7.76 -21.18
N PHE A 205 9.46 -8.25 -21.79
CA PHE A 205 10.53 -8.95 -21.08
C PHE A 205 11.16 -8.04 -20.02
N HIS A 206 11.53 -6.82 -20.42
CA HIS A 206 12.15 -5.87 -19.52
C HIS A 206 11.20 -5.36 -18.42
N LEU A 207 9.92 -5.16 -18.74
CA LEU A 207 8.91 -4.76 -17.77
C LEU A 207 8.75 -5.82 -16.67
N ILE A 208 8.65 -7.11 -17.05
CA ILE A 208 8.56 -8.21 -16.08
C ILE A 208 9.85 -8.28 -15.26
N ARG A 209 11.02 -8.15 -15.90
CA ARG A 209 12.32 -8.15 -15.20
C ARG A 209 12.41 -7.07 -14.14
N GLU A 210 12.00 -5.84 -14.45
CA GLU A 210 12.02 -4.74 -13.47
C GLU A 210 10.96 -4.89 -12.37
N LEU A 211 9.80 -5.50 -12.67
CA LEU A 211 8.81 -5.85 -11.64
C LEU A 211 9.36 -6.89 -10.66
N VAL A 212 10.03 -7.93 -11.17
CA VAL A 212 10.67 -8.92 -10.29
C VAL A 212 11.81 -8.29 -9.49
N ARG A 213 12.60 -7.38 -10.09
CA ARG A 213 13.62 -6.63 -9.37
C ARG A 213 13.04 -5.82 -8.21
N MET A 214 11.90 -5.15 -8.42
CA MET A 214 11.18 -4.46 -7.33
C MET A 214 10.82 -5.41 -6.19
N VAL A 215 10.27 -6.59 -6.50
CA VAL A 215 9.92 -7.60 -5.50
C VAL A 215 11.17 -8.10 -4.76
N LYS A 216 12.24 -8.40 -5.50
CA LYS A 216 13.53 -8.84 -4.94
C LYS A 216 14.08 -7.86 -3.92
N LEU A 217 14.04 -6.55 -4.21
CA LEU A 217 14.51 -5.51 -3.29
C LEU A 217 13.71 -5.48 -1.97
N LEU A 218 12.39 -5.68 -2.04
CA LEU A 218 11.55 -5.75 -0.84
C LEU A 218 11.87 -7.00 -0.02
N VAL A 219 12.02 -8.15 -0.67
CA VAL A 219 12.39 -9.42 -0.03
C VAL A 219 13.78 -9.31 0.62
N ASP A 220 14.76 -8.70 -0.05
CA ASP A 220 16.12 -8.53 0.46
C ASP A 220 16.19 -7.66 1.71
N VAL A 221 15.38 -6.59 1.75
CA VAL A 221 15.29 -5.72 2.94
C VAL A 221 14.73 -6.49 4.14
N HIS A 222 13.74 -7.37 3.92
CA HIS A 222 13.21 -8.24 5.00
C HIS A 222 14.18 -9.36 5.37
N LEU A 223 14.90 -9.92 4.39
CA LEU A 223 15.93 -10.92 4.62
C LEU A 223 17.05 -10.34 5.48
N ARG A 224 17.52 -9.13 5.17
CA ARG A 224 18.56 -8.43 5.93
C ARG A 224 18.14 -8.20 7.38
N TYR A 225 16.89 -7.78 7.59
CA TYR A 225 16.31 -7.61 8.93
C TYR A 225 16.27 -8.95 9.69
N ARG A 226 15.75 -10.01 9.08
CA ARG A 226 15.65 -11.32 9.75
C ARG A 226 16.98 -12.02 9.97
N ALA A 227 17.97 -11.79 9.10
CA ALA A 227 19.32 -12.31 9.23
C ALA A 227 20.16 -11.55 10.28
N GLY A 228 19.63 -10.47 10.88
CA GLY A 228 20.35 -9.67 11.86
C GLY A 228 21.55 -8.90 11.27
N LEU A 229 21.57 -8.68 9.95
CA LEU A 229 22.67 -8.02 9.23
C LEU A 229 22.59 -6.49 9.37
N GLY A 230 22.63 -6.03 10.63
CA GLY A 230 22.73 -4.62 11.03
C GLY A 230 21.51 -3.77 10.70
N ALA A 231 20.33 -4.36 10.52
CA ALA A 231 19.09 -3.64 10.22
C ALA A 231 18.14 -3.67 11.42
N ASP A 232 17.93 -2.51 12.05
CA ASP A 232 16.93 -2.33 13.10
C ASP A 232 15.49 -2.30 12.52
N THR A 233 14.45 -2.51 13.35
CA THR A 233 13.04 -2.45 12.91
C THR A 233 12.68 -1.12 12.27
N LEU A 234 13.24 -0.03 12.80
CA LEU A 234 13.02 1.32 12.25
C LEU A 234 13.72 1.48 10.90
N GLN A 235 14.91 0.92 10.75
CA GLN A 235 15.65 0.94 9.48
C GLN A 235 14.98 0.08 8.41
N LEU A 236 14.35 -1.04 8.80
CA LEU A 236 13.50 -1.84 7.90
C LEU A 236 12.34 -0.99 7.36
N ALA A 237 11.62 -0.31 8.24
CA ALA A 237 10.48 0.54 7.86
C ALA A 237 10.91 1.70 6.94
N ASP A 238 12.03 2.37 7.27
CA ASP A 238 12.59 3.44 6.42
C ASP A 238 13.04 2.91 5.06
N SER A 239 13.69 1.74 5.01
CA SER A 239 14.10 1.08 3.78
C SER A 239 12.92 0.75 2.87
N ILE A 240 11.82 0.23 3.43
CA ILE A 240 10.58 -0.05 2.69
C ILE A 240 9.99 1.27 2.15
N MET A 241 9.91 2.32 2.98
CA MET A 241 9.44 3.63 2.53
C MET A 241 10.32 4.20 1.40
N TYR A 242 11.64 4.03 1.51
CA TYR A 242 12.60 4.48 0.53
C TYR A 242 12.39 3.79 -0.82
N ILE A 243 12.24 2.46 -0.83
CA ILE A 243 11.99 1.67 -2.05
C ILE A 243 10.72 2.16 -2.76
N TRP A 244 9.61 2.31 -2.02
CA TRP A 244 8.34 2.75 -2.61
C TRP A 244 8.38 4.18 -3.15
N SER A 245 9.05 5.09 -2.44
CA SER A 245 9.13 6.50 -2.83
C SER A 245 10.17 6.81 -3.92
N HIS A 246 11.17 5.95 -4.10
CA HIS A 246 12.23 6.09 -5.12
C HIS A 246 12.20 4.98 -6.18
N LEU A 247 11.04 4.33 -6.37
CA LEU A 247 10.88 3.20 -7.29
C LEU A 247 11.41 3.47 -8.70
N GLY A 248 11.23 4.71 -9.19
CA GLY A 248 11.75 5.15 -10.49
C GLY A 248 13.27 5.07 -10.59
N GLN A 249 14.00 5.51 -9.57
CA GLN A 249 15.47 5.49 -9.54
C GLN A 249 16.01 4.08 -9.34
N VAL A 250 15.36 3.29 -8.48
CA VAL A 250 15.88 1.99 -8.06
C VAL A 250 15.67 0.90 -9.14
N THR A 251 14.54 0.93 -9.86
CA THR A 251 14.21 -0.09 -10.88
C THR A 251 14.41 0.41 -12.32
N GLY A 252 13.93 1.60 -12.65
CA GLY A 252 13.88 2.06 -14.04
C GLY A 252 12.66 1.56 -14.84
N LEU A 253 11.61 1.09 -14.16
CA LEU A 253 10.36 0.58 -14.76
C LEU A 253 9.72 1.55 -15.77
N TYR A 254 9.88 2.86 -15.55
CA TYR A 254 9.36 3.92 -16.41
C TYR A 254 9.93 3.90 -17.83
N ARG A 255 11.12 3.31 -18.05
CA ARG A 255 11.76 3.18 -19.37
C ARG A 255 10.96 2.26 -20.30
N TYR A 256 10.33 1.22 -19.74
CA TYR A 256 9.59 0.20 -20.50
C TYR A 256 8.07 0.43 -20.51
N LYS A 257 7.55 1.19 -19.54
CA LYS A 257 6.15 1.65 -19.54
C LYS A 257 6.01 3.02 -18.87
N TYR A 258 5.98 4.07 -19.70
CA TYR A 258 5.96 5.45 -19.21
C TYR A 258 4.71 5.83 -18.40
N ARG A 259 3.56 5.20 -18.65
CA ARG A 259 2.32 5.45 -17.90
C ARG A 259 2.47 5.28 -16.38
N ILE A 260 3.46 4.49 -15.94
CA ILE A 260 3.80 4.27 -14.53
C ILE A 260 4.30 5.54 -13.83
N MET A 261 4.72 6.56 -14.59
CA MET A 261 5.12 7.87 -14.06
C MET A 261 4.02 8.55 -13.24
N ARG A 262 2.75 8.21 -13.46
CA ARG A 262 1.65 8.71 -12.61
C ARG A 262 1.78 8.16 -11.18
N GLN A 263 2.02 6.87 -11.04
CA GLN A 263 2.22 6.21 -9.74
C GLN A 263 3.50 6.67 -9.05
N ILE A 264 4.61 6.79 -9.79
CA ILE A 264 5.89 7.26 -9.23
C ILE A 264 5.76 8.69 -8.68
N ARG A 265 5.05 9.58 -9.40
CA ARG A 265 4.78 10.94 -8.91
C ARG A 265 3.89 10.93 -7.66
N ALA A 266 2.81 10.14 -7.66
CA ALA A 266 1.93 10.02 -6.49
C ALA A 266 2.69 9.50 -5.25
N ALA A 267 3.58 8.52 -5.41
CA ALA A 267 4.41 8.02 -4.30
C ALA A 267 5.37 9.09 -3.76
N LYS A 268 5.95 9.91 -4.65
CA LYS A 268 6.80 11.04 -4.26
C LYS A 268 6.03 12.15 -3.55
N ASP A 269 4.82 12.45 -4.02
CA ASP A 269 3.93 13.42 -3.38
C ASP A 269 3.52 12.94 -1.99
N LEU A 270 3.18 11.66 -1.84
CA LEU A 270 2.88 11.06 -0.53
C LEU A 270 4.07 11.17 0.42
N LYS A 271 5.29 10.89 -0.05
CA LYS A 271 6.52 11.07 0.74
C LYS A 271 6.63 12.51 1.30
N HIS A 272 6.36 13.52 0.48
CA HIS A 272 6.45 14.92 0.91
C HIS A 272 5.43 15.28 2.00
N LEU A 273 4.22 14.72 1.95
CA LEU A 273 3.21 14.92 3.00
C LEU A 273 3.59 14.22 4.30
N VAL A 274 4.05 12.98 4.19
CA VAL A 274 4.50 12.21 5.34
C VAL A 274 5.65 12.94 6.03
N TYR A 275 6.68 13.36 5.29
CA TYR A 275 7.82 14.10 5.86
C TYR A 275 7.44 15.45 6.49
N GLN A 276 6.45 16.15 5.92
CA GLN A 276 5.95 17.39 6.51
C GLN A 276 5.37 17.16 7.91
N GLN A 277 4.62 16.07 8.10
CA GLN A 277 4.00 15.76 9.38
C GLN A 277 4.98 15.22 10.41
N PHE A 278 5.94 14.42 9.97
CA PHE A 278 7.04 13.94 10.82
C PHE A 278 8.09 15.02 11.11
N GLY A 279 7.92 16.25 10.60
CA GLY A 279 8.89 17.34 10.78
C GLY A 279 10.23 17.12 10.06
N TRP A 280 10.38 16.03 9.30
CA TRP A 280 11.64 15.61 8.70
C TRP A 280 12.08 16.54 7.56
N SER A 281 13.14 17.32 7.76
CA SER A 281 13.70 18.25 6.75
C SER A 281 14.62 17.60 5.72
N GLY A 282 14.81 16.28 5.77
CA GLY A 282 15.95 15.66 5.11
C GLY A 282 17.26 15.96 5.86
N PRO A 283 18.37 15.34 5.43
CA PRO A 283 19.69 15.68 5.99
C PRO A 283 19.95 17.17 5.76
N ARG A 284 20.35 17.91 6.80
CA ARG A 284 20.93 19.24 6.61
C ARG A 284 22.15 19.05 5.69
N GLN A 285 22.22 19.81 4.60
CA GLN A 285 23.27 19.66 3.57
C GLN A 285 24.70 19.64 4.15
N SER A 286 24.92 20.20 5.35
CA SER A 286 26.19 20.15 6.08
C SER A 286 26.59 18.78 6.66
N THR A 287 25.67 17.81 6.81
CA THR A 287 25.95 16.48 7.40
C THR A 287 26.17 15.36 6.37
N LEU A 288 25.79 15.60 5.11
CA LEU A 288 26.04 14.67 4.00
C LEU A 288 27.50 14.71 3.52
N ALA A 289 28.18 15.86 3.66
CA ALA A 289 29.60 15.98 3.31
C ALA A 289 30.49 15.09 4.20
N THR A 290 30.12 14.89 5.48
CA THR A 290 30.90 14.10 6.43
C THR A 290 30.63 12.60 6.34
N SER A 291 29.38 12.18 6.08
CA SER A 291 29.02 10.75 6.06
C SER A 291 29.33 10.03 4.74
N VAL A 292 29.29 10.72 3.60
CA VAL A 292 29.66 10.13 2.30
C VAL A 292 31.18 10.07 2.13
N ALA A 293 31.93 11.05 2.67
CA ALA A 293 33.40 11.02 2.67
C ALA A 293 33.96 9.88 3.53
N ALA A 294 33.29 9.51 4.63
CA ALA A 294 33.71 8.42 5.51
C ALA A 294 33.55 7.02 4.89
N VAL A 295 32.66 6.85 3.91
CA VAL A 295 32.43 5.57 3.21
C VAL A 295 33.33 5.41 1.98
N ALA A 296 33.92 6.50 1.47
CA ALA A 296 34.73 6.51 0.25
C ALA A 296 36.24 6.62 0.48
N ALA A 297 36.72 6.71 1.73
CA ALA A 297 38.15 6.76 2.02
C ALA A 297 38.78 5.36 1.87
N PRO A 298 39.77 5.16 0.98
CA PRO A 298 40.52 3.92 0.92
C PRO A 298 41.34 3.77 2.21
N THR A 299 41.15 2.67 2.93
CA THR A 299 42.02 2.28 4.04
C THR A 299 43.40 1.88 3.48
N THR A 300 44.29 2.85 3.28
CA THR A 300 45.72 2.57 3.12
C THR A 300 46.28 2.25 4.50
N ARG A 301 46.26 0.96 4.84
CA ARG A 301 46.96 0.41 5.99
C ARG A 301 48.45 0.37 5.64
N THR A 302 49.19 1.42 5.99
CA THR A 302 50.65 1.39 5.98
C THR A 302 51.11 0.55 7.18
N SER A 303 51.76 -0.57 6.90
CA SER A 303 52.53 -1.35 7.87
C SER A 303 53.77 -0.55 8.29
N PRO A 304 54.12 -0.48 9.58
CA PRO A 304 55.42 0.02 9.99
C PRO A 304 56.46 -1.09 9.76
N THR A 305 57.35 -0.89 8.79
CA THR A 305 58.61 -1.62 8.68
C THR A 305 59.61 -0.97 9.63
N THR A 306 60.04 -1.72 10.64
CA THR A 306 61.42 -1.69 11.15
C THR A 306 62.32 -2.44 10.19
#